data_AF-A0A2E1B4Z8-F1
#
_entry.id   AF-A0A2E1B4Z8-F1
#
_cell.length_a   1.000
_cell.length_b   1.000
_cell.length_c   1.000
_cell.angle_alpha   90.00
_cell.angle_beta   90.00
_cell.angle_gamma   90.00
#
_symmetry.space_group_name_H-M   'P 1'
#
loop_
_entity.id
_entity.type
_entity.pdbx_description
1 polymer ?
#
loop_
_entity_poly.entity_id
_entity_poly.type
_entity_poly.pdbx_seq_one_letter_code
_entity_poly.pdbx_strand_id
1 'polypeptide(L)'
;MQFERLIGGAAIIFGGFLLFYLIPDQVTASAGPIDPSLFPRIAAWLFILLGAVQLVMKPREAAGFDGYEFIRLVGLTLAVLVAALAMPRIGFLPSAVALMAVICAFMFERRYAWLAATIAAVPVGTWFVFVIVMGRPLPAIPF
;
A
#
# COMPACT_ATOMS: atom_id res chain seq x y z
N MET A 1 -22.76 7.74 10.00
CA MET A 1 -22.75 7.54 11.47
C MET A 1 -22.23 6.18 11.92
N GLN A 2 -22.94 5.06 11.68
CA GLN A 2 -22.43 3.73 12.08
C GLN A 2 -21.35 3.20 11.12
N PHE A 3 -21.47 3.52 9.83
CA PHE A 3 -20.58 3.02 8.79
C PHE A 3 -19.13 3.53 8.92
N GLU A 4 -18.92 4.83 9.19
CA GLU A 4 -17.55 5.37 9.36
C GLU A 4 -16.85 4.75 10.58
N ARG A 5 -17.60 4.52 11.66
CA ARG A 5 -17.08 3.84 12.85
C ARG A 5 -16.78 2.37 12.58
N LEU A 6 -17.61 1.70 11.79
CA LEU A 6 -17.37 0.33 11.38
C LEU A 6 -16.09 0.20 10.54
N ILE A 7 -15.84 1.16 9.63
CA ILE A 7 -14.57 1.23 8.88
C ILE A 7 -13.38 1.46 9.82
N GLY A 8 -13.49 2.41 10.76
CA GLY A 8 -12.43 2.67 11.75
C GLY A 8 -12.13 1.45 12.62
N GLY A 9 -13.17 0.76 13.11
CA GLY A 9 -13.03 -0.48 13.86
C GLY A 9 -12.41 -1.60 13.03
N ALA A 10 -12.82 -1.76 11.77
CA ALA A 10 -12.23 -2.73 10.86
C ALA A 10 -10.74 -2.44 10.59
N ALA A 11 -10.36 -1.18 10.44
CA ALA A 11 -8.96 -0.77 10.27
C ALA A 11 -8.12 -1.13 11.50
N ILE A 12 -8.62 -0.92 12.72
CA ILE A 12 -7.94 -1.33 13.96
C ILE A 12 -7.76 -2.84 14.03
N ILE A 13 -8.83 -3.60 13.76
CA ILE A 13 -8.78 -5.07 13.77
C ILE A 13 -7.77 -5.58 12.74
N PHE A 14 -7.78 -5.00 11.53
CA PHE A 14 -6.85 -5.35 10.48
C PHE A 14 -5.40 -5.00 10.86
N GLY A 15 -5.15 -3.81 11.40
CA GLY A 15 -3.82 -3.42 11.90
C GLY A 15 -3.32 -4.33 13.03
N GLY A 16 -4.21 -4.73 13.96
CA GLY A 16 -3.89 -5.72 14.99
C GLY A 16 -3.56 -7.09 14.39
N PHE A 17 -4.34 -7.57 13.42
CA PHE A 17 -4.06 -8.81 12.70
C PHE A 17 -2.70 -8.77 11.99
N LEU A 18 -2.34 -7.65 11.37
CA LEU A 18 -1.01 -7.45 10.79
C LEU A 18 0.08 -7.56 11.86
N LEU A 19 -0.04 -6.84 12.98
CA LEU A 19 1.00 -6.82 14.03
C LEU A 19 1.19 -8.17 14.74
N PHE A 20 0.10 -8.85 15.08
CA PHE A 20 0.15 -10.03 15.94
C PHE A 20 0.18 -11.36 15.19
N TYR A 21 -0.21 -11.39 13.92
CA TYR A 21 -0.28 -12.62 13.14
C TYR A 21 0.53 -12.55 11.85
N LEU A 22 0.16 -11.64 10.94
CA LEU A 22 0.72 -11.68 9.58
C LEU A 22 2.20 -11.29 9.53
N ILE A 23 2.63 -10.26 10.26
CA ILE A 23 4.03 -9.82 10.26
C ILE A 23 4.94 -10.87 10.92
N PRO A 24 4.64 -11.40 12.13
CA PRO A 24 5.46 -12.46 12.72
C PRO A 24 5.56 -13.72 11.86
N ASP A 25 4.49 -14.07 11.15
CA ASP A 25 4.43 -15.27 10.30
C ASP A 25 5.18 -15.11 8.97
N GLN A 26 5.04 -13.95 8.31
CA GLN A 26 5.52 -13.73 6.95
C GLN A 26 6.87 -12.99 6.88
N VAL A 27 7.23 -12.22 7.91
CA VAL A 27 8.48 -11.44 7.92
C VAL A 27 9.53 -12.17 8.74
N THR A 28 10.44 -12.84 8.05
CA THR A 28 11.61 -13.44 8.70
C THR A 28 12.61 -12.37 9.17
N ALA A 29 13.51 -12.70 10.10
CA ALA A 29 14.65 -11.85 10.39
C ALA A 29 15.65 -11.93 9.23
N SER A 30 16.32 -10.82 8.90
CA SER A 30 17.40 -10.77 7.91
C SER A 30 18.58 -10.00 8.47
N ALA A 31 19.79 -10.41 8.09
CA ALA A 31 21.00 -9.65 8.39
C ALA A 31 20.99 -8.38 7.52
N GLY A 32 20.75 -7.24 8.14
CA GLY A 32 20.73 -5.93 7.50
C GLY A 32 20.82 -4.83 8.56
N PRO A 33 21.21 -3.60 8.20
CA PRO A 33 21.34 -2.50 9.15
C PRO A 33 19.99 -2.03 9.70
N ILE A 34 18.89 -2.39 9.03
CA ILE A 34 17.51 -2.03 9.41
C ILE A 34 16.68 -3.31 9.45
N ASP A 35 15.92 -3.50 10.53
CA ASP A 35 15.02 -4.64 10.68
C ASP A 35 13.89 -4.57 9.61
N PRO A 36 13.73 -5.61 8.76
CA PRO A 36 12.75 -5.62 7.68
C PRO A 36 11.30 -5.56 8.18
N SER A 37 11.05 -5.90 9.45
CA SER A 37 9.73 -5.81 10.06
C SER A 37 9.34 -4.38 10.43
N LEU A 38 10.28 -3.42 10.43
CA LEU A 38 9.98 -2.03 10.81
C LEU A 38 8.94 -1.38 9.90
N PHE A 39 9.11 -1.52 8.59
CA PHE A 39 8.17 -0.92 7.62
C PHE A 39 6.74 -1.45 7.78
N PRO A 40 6.49 -2.77 7.76
CA PRO A 40 5.13 -3.28 7.93
C PRO A 40 4.58 -3.02 9.34
N ARG A 41 5.43 -2.99 10.39
CA ARG A 41 4.99 -2.59 11.74
C ARG A 41 4.50 -1.15 11.78
N ILE A 42 5.22 -0.21 11.16
CA ILE A 42 4.78 1.19 11.07
C ILE A 42 3.44 1.28 10.33
N ALA A 43 3.30 0.60 9.19
CA ALA A 43 2.04 0.59 8.44
C ALA A 43 0.87 0.03 9.27
N ALA A 44 1.09 -1.07 10.00
CA ALA A 44 0.07 -1.66 10.86
C ALA A 44 -0.30 -0.75 12.04
N TRP A 45 0.67 -0.06 12.64
CA TRP A 45 0.41 0.97 13.65
C TRP A 45 -0.38 2.15 13.07
N LEU A 46 -0.10 2.58 11.84
CA LEU A 46 -0.87 3.63 11.18
C LEU A 46 -2.33 3.21 10.98
N PHE A 47 -2.61 1.96 10.59
CA PHE A 47 -3.98 1.44 10.52
C PHE A 47 -4.70 1.54 11.87
N ILE A 48 -4.02 1.14 12.96
CA ILE A 48 -4.59 1.22 14.31
C ILE A 48 -4.83 2.67 14.72
N LEU A 49 -3.84 3.55 14.57
CA LEU A 49 -3.92 4.93 15.01
C LEU A 49 -4.98 5.70 14.22
N LEU A 50 -4.98 5.59 12.89
CA LEU A 50 -5.96 6.27 12.03
C LEU A 50 -7.37 5.71 12.24
N GLY A 51 -7.51 4.39 12.43
CA GLY A 51 -8.79 3.77 12.77
C GLY A 51 -9.31 4.22 14.14
N ALA A 52 -8.43 4.36 15.14
CA ALA A 52 -8.78 4.86 16.47
C ALA A 52 -9.21 6.33 16.42
N VAL A 53 -8.48 7.16 15.66
CA VAL A 53 -8.88 8.55 15.40
C VAL A 53 -10.26 8.59 14.75
N GLN A 54 -10.53 7.74 13.76
CA GLN A 54 -11.82 7.66 13.08
C GLN A 54 -12.97 7.17 13.99
N LEU A 55 -12.69 6.33 14.99
CA LEU A 55 -13.69 5.92 15.99
C LEU A 55 -14.08 7.06 16.95
N VAL A 56 -13.09 7.86 17.37
CA VAL A 56 -13.26 8.85 18.44
C VAL A 56 -13.67 10.23 17.89
N MET A 57 -13.20 10.61 16.71
CA MET A 57 -13.55 11.89 16.11
C MET A 57 -15.02 11.95 15.70
N LYS A 58 -15.60 13.16 15.78
CA LYS A 58 -16.96 13.38 15.29
C LYS A 58 -17.00 13.12 13.78
N PRO A 59 -18.00 12.36 13.30
CA PRO A 59 -18.17 12.19 11.87
C PRO A 59 -18.38 13.58 11.25
N ARG A 60 -17.59 13.87 10.21
CA ARG A 60 -17.91 14.96 9.30
C ARG A 60 -19.18 14.56 8.54
N GLU A 61 -19.95 15.51 8.00
CA GLU A 61 -21.14 15.21 7.20
C GLU A 61 -20.84 14.05 6.23
N ALA A 62 -21.74 13.07 6.18
CA ALA A 62 -21.55 11.90 5.34
C ALA A 62 -21.31 12.38 3.90
N ALA A 63 -20.10 12.14 3.38
CA ALA A 63 -19.81 12.40 1.99
C ALA A 63 -20.85 11.64 1.16
N GLY A 64 -21.53 12.34 0.25
CA GLY A 64 -22.53 11.72 -0.61
C GLY A 64 -21.92 10.51 -1.32
N PHE A 65 -22.64 9.39 -1.32
CA PHE A 65 -22.19 8.20 -2.02
C PHE A 65 -22.30 8.44 -3.53
N ASP A 66 -21.17 8.66 -4.19
CA ASP A 66 -21.08 8.69 -5.65
C ASP A 66 -20.71 7.30 -6.18
N GLY A 67 -21.62 6.69 -6.95
CA GLY A 67 -21.38 5.38 -7.56
C GLY A 67 -20.18 5.38 -8.52
N TYR A 68 -19.89 6.51 -9.16
CA TYR A 68 -18.72 6.64 -10.03
C TYR A 68 -17.42 6.60 -9.22
N GLU A 69 -17.36 7.33 -8.11
CA GLU A 69 -16.22 7.28 -7.18
C GLU A 69 -16.04 5.88 -6.60
N PHE A 70 -17.14 5.21 -6.21
CA PHE A 70 -17.09 3.84 -5.71
C PHE A 70 -16.50 2.86 -6.73
N ILE A 71 -16.98 2.87 -7.99
CA ILE A 71 -16.44 2.00 -9.06
C ILE A 71 -14.96 2.30 -9.31
N ARG A 72 -14.55 3.57 -9.28
CA ARG A 72 -13.15 3.97 -9.44
C ARG A 72 -12.26 3.43 -8.31
N LEU A 73 -12.72 3.48 -7.06
CA LEU A 73 -12.02 2.90 -5.91
C LEU A 73 -11.94 1.38 -5.98
N VAL A 74 -13.01 0.72 -6.41
CA VAL A 74 -13.01 -0.74 -6.67
C VAL A 74 -11.99 -1.08 -7.77
N GLY A 75 -11.98 -0.34 -8.86
CA GLY A 75 -11.02 -0.52 -9.95
C GLY A 75 -9.57 -0.36 -9.51
N LEU A 76 -9.28 0.66 -8.69
CA LEU A 76 -7.95 0.87 -8.10
C LEU A 76 -7.56 -0.29 -7.17
N THR A 77 -8.49 -0.76 -6.33
CA THR A 77 -8.26 -1.89 -5.42
C THR A 77 -7.94 -3.17 -6.19
N LEU A 78 -8.67 -3.44 -7.27
CA LEU A 78 -8.41 -4.57 -8.16
C LEU A 78 -7.07 -4.43 -8.87
N ALA A 79 -6.69 -3.23 -9.32
CA ALA A 79 -5.37 -3.01 -9.92
C ALA A 79 -4.23 -3.32 -8.93
N VAL A 80 -4.37 -2.90 -7.66
CA VAL A 80 -3.41 -3.24 -6.60
C VAL A 80 -3.35 -4.75 -6.39
N LEU A 81 -4.50 -5.42 -6.31
CA LEU A 81 -4.57 -6.87 -6.14
C LEU A 81 -3.90 -7.62 -7.31
N VAL A 82 -4.21 -7.24 -8.55
CA VAL A 82 -3.61 -7.83 -9.76
C VAL A 82 -2.09 -7.63 -9.77
N ALA A 83 -1.62 -6.43 -9.45
CA ALA A 83 -0.19 -6.15 -9.37
C ALA A 83 0.51 -6.99 -8.28
N ALA A 84 -0.12 -7.14 -7.12
CA ALA A 84 0.40 -7.98 -6.03
C ALA A 84 0.48 -9.46 -6.43
N LEU A 85 -0.52 -9.98 -7.14
CA LEU A 85 -0.54 -11.36 -7.63
C LEU A 85 0.41 -11.59 -8.84
N ALA A 86 0.67 -10.55 -9.62
CA ALA A 86 1.62 -10.61 -10.74
C ALA A 86 3.08 -10.55 -10.27
N MET A 87 3.35 -9.84 -9.16
CA MET A 87 4.70 -9.55 -8.67
C MET A 87 5.61 -10.78 -8.50
N PRO A 88 5.16 -11.93 -7.97
CA PRO A 88 5.99 -13.13 -7.89
C PRO A 88 6.36 -13.73 -9.26
N ARG A 89 5.62 -13.41 -10.33
CA ARG A 89 5.80 -13.99 -11.67
C ARG A 89 6.60 -13.10 -12.61
N ILE A 90 6.49 -11.78 -12.50
CA ILE A 90 7.14 -10.84 -13.42
C ILE A 90 8.20 -9.97 -12.73
N GLY A 91 8.34 -10.10 -11.41
CA GLY A 91 9.26 -9.32 -10.59
C GLY A 91 8.67 -8.00 -10.08
N PHE A 92 9.34 -7.43 -9.09
CA PHE A 92 8.94 -6.20 -8.40
C PHE A 92 8.93 -4.99 -9.33
N LEU A 93 10.03 -4.72 -10.03
CA LEU A 93 10.20 -3.49 -10.82
C LEU A 93 9.13 -3.34 -11.91
N PRO A 94 8.88 -4.35 -12.78
CA PRO A 94 7.84 -4.23 -13.80
C PRO A 94 6.44 -4.07 -13.19
N SER A 95 6.13 -4.84 -12.13
CA SER A 95 4.83 -4.79 -11.46
C SER A 95 4.57 -3.43 -10.81
N ALA A 96 5.57 -2.89 -10.11
CA ALA A 96 5.46 -1.62 -9.39
C ALA A 96 5.39 -0.43 -10.36
N VAL A 97 6.17 -0.44 -11.45
CA VAL A 97 6.09 0.59 -12.50
C VAL A 97 4.73 0.56 -13.20
N ALA A 98 4.22 -0.63 -13.54
CA ALA A 98 2.89 -0.76 -14.14
C ALA A 98 1.79 -0.27 -13.20
N LEU A 99 1.83 -0.67 -11.92
CA LEU A 99 0.88 -0.19 -10.91
C LEU A 99 0.95 1.33 -10.76
N MET A 100 2.15 1.91 -10.73
CA MET A 100 2.32 3.35 -10.60
C MET A 100 1.76 4.10 -11.82
N ALA A 101 1.96 3.56 -13.02
CA ALA A 101 1.36 4.10 -14.23
C ALA A 101 -0.17 4.08 -14.17
N VAL A 102 -0.77 2.99 -13.67
CA VAL A 102 -2.22 2.90 -13.44
C VAL A 102 -2.68 3.95 -12.42
N ILE A 103 -2.01 4.07 -11.28
CA ILE A 103 -2.35 5.08 -10.25
C ILE A 103 -2.28 6.50 -10.84
N CYS A 104 -1.20 6.82 -11.53
CA CYS A 104 -1.00 8.13 -12.16
C CYS A 104 -2.04 8.41 -13.25
N ALA A 105 -2.42 7.42 -14.07
CA ALA A 105 -3.48 7.56 -15.05
C ALA A 105 -4.82 7.88 -14.38
N PHE A 106 -5.09 7.25 -13.22
CA PHE A 106 -6.26 7.57 -12.42
C PHE A 106 -6.21 8.97 -11.82
N MET A 107 -5.06 9.63 -11.65
CA MET A 107 -5.00 11.01 -11.13
C MET A 107 -5.44 12.07 -12.15
N PHE A 108 -5.56 11.72 -13.44
CA PHE A 108 -5.93 12.65 -14.53
C PHE A 108 -5.06 13.92 -14.63
N GLU A 109 -3.83 13.87 -14.12
CA GLU A 109 -2.91 14.99 -14.20
C GLU A 109 -2.31 15.16 -15.60
N ARG A 110 -2.21 16.40 -16.08
CA ARG A 110 -1.71 16.72 -17.43
C ARG A 110 -0.19 16.90 -17.49
N ARG A 111 0.51 16.89 -16.35
CA ARG A 111 1.95 17.15 -16.28
C ARG A 111 2.76 15.89 -16.56
N TYR A 112 2.74 15.42 -17.80
CA TYR A 112 3.31 14.13 -18.21
C TYR A 112 4.77 13.92 -17.81
N ALA A 113 5.61 14.96 -17.84
CA ALA A 113 7.01 14.85 -17.41
C ALA A 113 7.12 14.50 -15.91
N TRP A 114 6.27 15.06 -15.06
CA TRP A 114 6.24 14.75 -13.63
C TRP A 114 5.64 13.39 -13.36
N LEU A 115 4.63 12.99 -14.12
CA LEU A 115 4.09 11.64 -14.05
C LEU A 115 5.15 10.60 -14.42
N ALA A 116 5.83 10.77 -15.56
CA ALA A 116 6.89 9.86 -15.97
C ALA A 116 8.02 9.77 -14.93
N ALA A 117 8.45 10.91 -14.38
CA ALA A 117 9.43 10.93 -13.31
C ALA A 117 8.95 10.17 -12.07
N THR A 118 7.70 10.36 -11.65
CA THR A 118 7.13 9.71 -10.46
C THR A 118 6.94 8.20 -10.68
N ILE A 119 6.48 7.80 -11.87
CA ILE A 119 6.27 6.41 -12.28
C ILE A 119 7.57 5.61 -12.21
N ALA A 120 8.71 6.22 -12.54
CA ALA A 120 10.01 5.56 -12.45
C ALA A 120 10.65 5.72 -11.06
N ALA A 121 10.67 6.93 -10.52
CA ALA A 121 11.41 7.26 -9.30
C ALA A 121 10.85 6.54 -8.06
N VAL A 122 9.53 6.41 -7.94
CA VAL A 122 8.93 5.76 -6.76
C VAL A 122 9.25 4.26 -6.72
N PRO A 123 9.02 3.46 -7.78
CA PRO A 123 9.44 2.06 -7.80
C PRO A 123 10.95 1.86 -7.63
N VAL A 124 11.78 2.66 -8.31
CA VAL A 124 13.25 2.54 -8.22
C VAL A 124 13.74 2.92 -6.83
N GLY A 125 13.21 3.99 -6.23
CA GLY A 125 13.53 4.39 -4.86
C GLY A 125 13.09 3.34 -3.84
N THR A 126 11.92 2.75 -4.02
CA THR A 126 11.45 1.63 -3.18
C THR A 126 12.39 0.43 -3.31
N TRP A 127 12.76 0.04 -4.54
CA TRP A 127 13.74 -1.02 -4.79
C TRP A 127 15.08 -0.72 -4.10
N PHE A 128 15.58 0.51 -4.21
CA PHE A 128 16.83 0.93 -3.58
C PHE A 128 16.76 0.78 -2.05
N VAL A 129 15.70 1.27 -1.42
CA VAL A 129 15.53 1.16 0.04
C VAL A 129 15.49 -0.31 0.46
N PHE A 130 14.71 -1.16 -0.20
CA PHE A 130 14.57 -2.55 0.25
C PHE A 130 15.82 -3.40 -0.07
N VAL A 131 16.38 -3.28 -1.27
CA VAL A 131 17.49 -4.14 -1.71
C VAL A 131 18.82 -3.65 -1.16
N ILE A 132 19.09 -2.34 -1.25
CA ILE A 132 20.40 -1.79 -0.86
C ILE A 132 20.42 -1.43 0.63
N VAL A 133 19.39 -0.73 1.13
CA VAL A 133 19.39 -0.26 2.53
C VAL A 133 18.98 -1.38 3.49
N MET A 134 17.92 -2.14 3.18
CA MET A 134 17.43 -3.20 4.08
C MET A 134 18.04 -4.58 3.78
N GLY A 135 18.81 -4.73 2.70
CA GLY A 135 19.42 -6.02 2.32
C GLY A 135 18.40 -7.11 1.99
N ARG A 136 17.18 -6.73 1.60
CA ARG A 136 16.08 -7.65 1.33
C ARG A 136 15.88 -7.87 -0.17
N PRO A 137 16.00 -9.11 -0.66
CA PRO A 137 15.69 -9.39 -2.06
C PRO A 137 14.18 -9.21 -2.28
N LEU A 138 13.84 -8.32 -3.22
CA LEU A 138 12.50 -8.24 -3.77
C LEU A 138 12.35 -9.29 -4.88
N PRO A 139 11.12 -9.68 -5.24
CA PRO A 139 10.87 -10.59 -6.36
C PRO A 139 11.65 -10.13 -7.60
N ALA A 140 12.65 -10.91 -7.97
CA ALA A 140 13.46 -10.64 -9.15
C ALA A 140 12.67 -11.01 -10.41
N ILE A 141 13.10 -10.46 -11.55
CA ILE A 141 12.55 -10.88 -12.83
C ILE A 141 13.07 -12.30 -13.09
N PRO A 142 12.21 -13.28 -13.42
CA PRO A 142 12.63 -14.66 -13.61
C PRO A 142 13.34 -14.83 -14.96
N PHE A 143 14.62 -14.46 -15.04
CA PHE A 143 15.51 -14.75 -16.15
C PHE A 143 16.90 -15.14 -15.61
#